data_AF-A0A1T4WXG9-F1
#
_entry.id   AF-A0A1T4WXG9-F1
#
_cell.length_a   1.000
_cell.length_b   1.000
_cell.length_c   1.000
_cell.angle_alpha   90.00
_cell.angle_beta   90.00
_cell.angle_gamma   90.00
#
_symmetry.space_group_name_H-M   'P 1'
#
loop_
_entity.id
_entity.type
_entity.pdbx_description
1 polymer ?
#
loop_
_entity_poly.entity_id
_entity_poly.type
_entity_poly.pdbx_seq_one_letter_code
_entity_poly.pdbx_strand_id
1 'polypeptide(L)'
;MIEVLLMIIVLSSITVYVMNFLFHYNNFVWKIEDNVDIQENMKIAMDFLYDSIVKAGSINIENNSIYIDGKKFYIKNNILRYDTDSQQIASGITKIEIIKISDNQNLYFIKIYSNNKIETTYVLNRSDVYD
;
A
#
# COMPACT_ATOMS: atom_id res chain seq x y z
N MET A 1 58.55 13.91 -4.67
CA MET A 1 57.62 14.41 -3.63
C MET A 1 56.32 14.98 -4.21
N ILE A 2 56.38 15.85 -5.23
CA ILE A 2 55.19 16.41 -5.92
C ILE A 2 54.31 15.33 -6.56
N GLU A 3 54.92 14.33 -7.22
CA GLU A 3 54.19 13.23 -7.85
C GLU A 3 53.39 12.38 -6.85
N VAL A 4 53.98 12.11 -5.68
CA VAL A 4 53.31 11.39 -4.59
C VAL A 4 52.11 12.19 -4.06
N LEU A 5 52.26 13.51 -3.93
CA LEU A 5 51.16 14.40 -3.53
C LEU A 5 50.02 14.38 -4.55
N LEU A 6 50.33 14.48 -5.85
CA LEU A 6 49.34 14.41 -6.92
C LEU A 6 48.63 13.06 -6.95
N MET A 7 49.36 11.96 -6.74
CA MET A 7 48.78 10.62 -6.69
C MET A 7 47.80 10.48 -5.51
N ILE A 8 48.14 11.02 -4.34
CA ILE A 8 47.25 11.03 -3.16
C ILE A 8 45.98 11.83 -3.45
N ILE A 9 46.09 13.00 -4.10
CA ILE A 9 44.93 13.83 -4.45
C ILE A 9 44.01 13.09 -5.43
N VAL A 10 44.57 12.44 -6.45
CA VAL A 10 43.79 11.65 -7.42
C VAL A 10 43.10 10.47 -6.73
N LEU A 11 43.82 9.71 -5.90
CA LEU A 11 43.25 8.60 -5.14
C LEU A 11 42.14 9.06 -4.19
N SER A 12 42.32 10.22 -3.53
CA SER A 12 41.30 10.78 -2.64
C SER A 12 40.04 11.18 -3.40
N SER A 13 40.19 11.81 -4.58
CA SER A 13 39.05 12.20 -5.43
C SER A 13 38.28 10.98 -5.94
N ILE A 14 39.00 9.93 -6.36
CA ILE A 14 38.39 8.65 -6.78
C ILE A 14 37.63 8.03 -5.61
N THR A 15 38.24 7.99 -4.41
CA THR A 15 37.62 7.41 -3.23
C THR A 15 36.33 8.15 -2.84
N VAL A 16 36.35 9.49 -2.84
CA VAL A 16 35.16 10.31 -2.57
C VAL A 16 34.08 10.06 -3.60
N TYR A 17 34.43 10.00 -4.88
CA TYR A 17 33.48 9.73 -5.96
C TYR A 17 32.83 8.34 -5.82
N VAL A 18 33.64 7.31 -5.57
CA VAL A 18 33.15 5.92 -5.38
C VAL A 18 32.24 5.82 -4.16
N MET A 19 32.61 6.43 -3.03
CA MET A 19 31.77 6.45 -1.83
C MET A 19 30.43 7.16 -2.09
N ASN A 20 30.45 8.29 -2.80
CA ASN A 20 29.23 9.01 -3.14
C ASN A 20 28.33 8.19 -4.08
N PHE A 21 28.93 7.52 -5.07
CA PHE A 21 28.20 6.62 -5.96
C PHE A 21 27.56 5.46 -5.19
N LEU A 22 28.29 4.79 -4.29
CA LEU A 22 27.76 3.70 -3.47
C LEU A 22 26.61 4.17 -2.57
N PHE A 23 26.75 5.35 -1.95
CA PHE A 23 25.69 5.92 -1.13
C PHE A 23 24.43 6.22 -1.94
N HIS A 24 24.56 6.85 -3.10
CA HIS A 24 23.43 7.12 -4.00
C HIS A 24 22.79 5.84 -4.54
N TYR A 25 23.59 4.85 -4.93
CA TYR A 25 23.11 3.56 -5.43
C TYR A 25 22.32 2.83 -4.35
N ASN A 26 22.84 2.75 -3.12
CA ASN A 26 22.11 2.14 -2.01
C ASN A 26 20.78 2.87 -1.79
N ASN A 27 20.78 4.18 -1.62
CA ASN A 27 19.52 4.93 -1.43
C ASN A 27 18.51 4.69 -2.56
N PHE A 28 18.97 4.52 -3.79
CA PHE A 28 18.12 4.19 -4.92
C PHE A 28 17.52 2.77 -4.82
N VAL A 29 18.33 1.76 -4.50
CA VAL A 29 17.88 0.37 -4.33
C VAL A 29 16.85 0.25 -3.22
N TRP A 30 17.15 0.78 -2.02
CA TRP A 30 16.23 0.75 -0.88
C TRP A 30 14.90 1.43 -1.21
N LYS A 31 14.94 2.56 -1.92
CA LYS A 31 13.72 3.25 -2.38
C LYS A 31 12.92 2.43 -3.39
N ILE A 32 13.57 1.63 -4.24
CA ILE A 32 12.86 0.72 -5.16
C ILE A 32 12.19 -0.39 -4.36
N GLU A 33 12.92 -1.01 -3.44
CA GLU A 33 12.44 -2.12 -2.61
C GLU A 33 11.20 -1.70 -1.79
N ASP A 34 11.29 -0.57 -1.06
CA ASP A 34 10.16 0.01 -0.33
C ASP A 34 8.95 0.26 -1.25
N ASN A 35 9.19 0.70 -2.49
CA ASN A 35 8.12 0.98 -3.44
C ASN A 35 7.43 -0.27 -3.97
N VAL A 36 8.18 -1.36 -4.16
CA VAL A 36 7.67 -2.66 -4.59
C VAL A 36 6.86 -3.26 -3.45
N ASP A 37 7.38 -3.25 -2.23
CA ASP A 37 6.68 -3.74 -1.03
C ASP A 37 5.36 -3.00 -0.81
N ILE A 38 5.34 -1.68 -1.00
CA ILE A 38 4.10 -0.90 -0.92
C ILE A 38 3.09 -1.33 -1.98
N GLN A 39 3.52 -1.56 -3.23
CA GLN A 39 2.60 -1.98 -4.30
C GLN A 39 2.03 -3.36 -4.05
N GLU A 40 2.86 -4.31 -3.60
CA GLU A 40 2.40 -5.64 -3.26
C GLU A 40 1.40 -5.60 -2.09
N ASN A 41 1.70 -4.81 -1.05
CA ASN A 41 0.79 -4.62 0.07
C ASN A 41 -0.54 -3.96 -0.34
N MET A 42 -0.53 -2.98 -1.24
CA MET A 42 -1.74 -2.36 -1.77
C MET A 42 -2.60 -3.37 -2.53
N LYS A 43 -1.95 -4.23 -3.33
CA LYS A 43 -2.63 -5.31 -4.04
C LYS A 43 -3.24 -6.35 -3.08
N ILE A 44 -2.50 -6.80 -2.07
CA ILE A 44 -3.00 -7.70 -1.03
C ILE A 44 -4.23 -7.09 -0.33
N ALA A 45 -4.15 -5.81 0.04
CA ALA A 45 -5.27 -5.09 0.64
C ALA A 45 -6.49 -5.03 -0.30
N MET A 46 -6.25 -4.78 -1.60
CA MET A 46 -7.30 -4.70 -2.61
C MET A 46 -7.98 -6.05 -2.83
N ASP A 47 -7.19 -7.11 -3.03
CA ASP A 47 -7.70 -8.47 -3.23
C ASP A 47 -8.53 -8.91 -2.02
N PHE A 48 -8.07 -8.62 -0.80
CA PHE A 48 -8.81 -8.95 0.41
C PHE A 48 -10.14 -8.19 0.53
N LEU A 49 -10.15 -6.88 0.25
CA LEU A 49 -11.37 -6.07 0.26
C LEU A 49 -12.34 -6.49 -0.85
N TYR A 50 -11.81 -6.77 -2.04
CA TYR A 50 -12.58 -7.28 -3.17
C TYR A 50 -13.32 -8.54 -2.79
N ASP A 51 -12.59 -9.55 -2.29
CA ASP A 51 -13.17 -10.83 -1.89
C ASP A 51 -14.19 -10.68 -0.76
N SER A 52 -13.91 -9.79 0.19
CA SER A 52 -14.83 -9.50 1.29
C SER A 52 -16.13 -8.88 0.78
N ILE A 53 -16.07 -7.93 -0.15
CA ILE A 53 -17.26 -7.27 -0.72
C ILE A 53 -18.05 -8.19 -1.63
N VAL A 54 -17.38 -9.01 -2.46
CA VAL A 54 -18.07 -9.95 -3.37
C VAL A 54 -18.94 -10.95 -2.60
N LYS A 55 -18.47 -11.39 -1.44
CA LYS A 55 -19.11 -12.41 -0.60
C LYS A 55 -19.98 -11.81 0.53
N ALA A 56 -20.02 -10.49 0.65
CA ALA A 56 -20.65 -9.82 1.77
C ALA A 56 -22.16 -9.97 1.73
N GLY A 57 -22.78 -10.51 2.79
CA GLY A 57 -24.23 -10.43 2.96
C GLY A 57 -24.69 -9.03 3.34
N SER A 58 -23.84 -8.26 4.04
CA SER A 58 -24.13 -6.89 4.45
C SER A 58 -22.90 -6.01 4.42
N ILE A 59 -23.06 -4.78 3.91
CA ILE A 59 -22.00 -3.76 3.91
C ILE A 59 -22.59 -2.48 4.49
N ASN A 60 -21.99 -1.99 5.57
CA ASN A 60 -22.36 -0.73 6.19
C ASN A 60 -21.16 0.22 6.24
N ILE A 61 -21.35 1.45 5.82
CA ILE A 61 -20.29 2.46 5.70
C ILE A 61 -20.67 3.61 6.63
N GLU A 62 -19.99 3.72 7.77
CA GLU A 62 -20.27 4.70 8.81
C GLU A 62 -19.05 5.57 9.07
N ASN A 63 -19.11 6.88 8.75
CA ASN A 63 -18.13 7.91 9.14
C ASN A 63 -16.68 7.40 9.26
N ASN A 64 -16.07 7.04 8.12
CA ASN A 64 -14.70 6.48 7.96
C ASN A 64 -14.47 5.02 8.43
N SER A 65 -15.45 4.35 9.02
CA SER A 65 -15.39 2.93 9.35
C SER A 65 -16.22 2.13 8.35
N ILE A 66 -15.65 1.02 7.87
CA ILE A 66 -16.30 0.15 6.90
C ILE A 66 -16.57 -1.17 7.61
N TYR A 67 -17.83 -1.58 7.65
CA TYR A 67 -18.24 -2.85 8.23
C TYR A 67 -18.74 -3.78 7.12
N ILE A 68 -18.16 -4.97 7.04
CA ILE A 68 -18.60 -6.02 6.13
C ILE A 68 -18.96 -7.22 6.98
N ASP A 69 -20.21 -7.66 6.90
CA ASP A 69 -20.76 -8.75 7.73
C ASP A 69 -20.50 -8.55 9.23
N GLY A 70 -20.70 -7.31 9.69
CA GLY A 70 -20.49 -6.89 11.08
C GLY A 70 -19.02 -6.72 11.49
N LYS A 71 -18.06 -7.05 10.61
CA LYS A 71 -16.63 -6.95 10.90
C LYS A 71 -16.05 -5.64 10.41
N LYS A 72 -15.29 -4.99 11.29
CA LYS A 72 -14.73 -3.65 11.03
C LYS A 72 -13.43 -3.72 10.24
N PHE A 73 -13.36 -2.94 9.18
CA PHE A 73 -12.13 -2.59 8.47
C PHE A 73 -11.67 -1.21 8.93
N TYR A 74 -10.42 -1.12 9.36
CA TYR A 74 -9.85 0.12 9.84
C TYR A 74 -8.33 0.14 9.66
N ILE A 75 -7.76 1.34 9.78
CA ILE A 75 -6.34 1.58 9.65
C ILE A 75 -5.80 2.00 11.01
N LYS A 76 -4.72 1.35 11.44
CA LYS A 76 -4.00 1.69 12.67
C LYS A 76 -2.50 1.55 12.41
N ASN A 77 -1.75 2.63 12.64
CA ASN A 77 -0.31 2.69 12.37
C ASN A 77 0.05 2.31 10.92
N ASN A 78 -0.68 2.85 9.94
CA ASN A 78 -0.53 2.54 8.51
C ASN A 78 -0.68 1.05 8.15
N ILE A 79 -1.42 0.28 8.96
CA ILE A 79 -1.71 -1.12 8.70
C ILE A 79 -3.22 -1.27 8.56
N LEU A 80 -3.67 -1.86 7.45
CA LEU A 80 -5.05 -2.29 7.27
C LEU A 80 -5.32 -3.51 8.15
N ARG A 81 -6.34 -3.41 8.98
CA ARG A 81 -6.77 -4.45 9.93
C ARG A 81 -8.23 -4.81 9.72
N TYR A 82 -8.58 -6.02 10.15
CA TYR A 82 -9.92 -6.58 10.02
C TYR A 82 -10.39 -7.20 11.33
N ASP A 83 -11.63 -6.88 11.72
CA ASP A 83 -12.33 -7.41 12.89
C ASP A 83 -11.67 -7.00 14.22
N THR A 84 -10.54 -7.61 14.57
CA THR A 84 -9.80 -7.38 15.82
C THR A 84 -8.40 -6.83 15.55
N ASP A 85 -7.80 -6.20 16.56
CA ASP A 85 -6.43 -5.66 16.49
C ASP A 85 -5.37 -6.72 16.13
N SER A 86 -5.65 -8.02 16.23
CA SER A 86 -4.66 -9.07 15.95
C SER A 86 -4.57 -9.45 14.47
N GLN A 87 -5.57 -9.13 13.64
CA GLN A 87 -5.59 -9.53 12.24
C GLN A 87 -5.11 -8.37 11.35
N GLN A 88 -3.88 -8.49 10.88
CA GLN A 88 -3.24 -7.55 9.97
C GLN A 88 -3.35 -8.08 8.55
N ILE A 89 -3.87 -7.25 7.63
CA ILE A 89 -4.02 -7.61 6.22
C ILE A 89 -2.79 -7.16 5.43
N ALA A 90 -2.49 -5.86 5.50
CA ALA A 90 -1.41 -5.25 4.73
C ALA A 90 -0.85 -4.02 5.43
N SER A 91 0.45 -3.81 5.27
CA SER A 91 1.16 -2.63 5.80
C SER A 91 1.27 -1.50 4.76
N GLY A 92 1.66 -0.31 5.19
CA GLY A 92 1.81 0.85 4.32
C GLY A 92 0.49 1.49 3.87
N ILE A 93 -0.68 1.03 4.32
CA ILE A 93 -1.98 1.57 3.93
C ILE A 93 -2.35 2.76 4.82
N THR A 94 -2.57 3.92 4.22
CA THR A 94 -2.82 5.20 4.91
C THR A 94 -4.31 5.56 4.96
N LYS A 95 -5.07 5.22 3.92
CA LYS A 95 -6.50 5.49 3.81
C LYS A 95 -7.18 4.45 2.93
N ILE A 96 -8.43 4.13 3.23
CA ILE A 96 -9.32 3.35 2.36
C ILE A 96 -10.62 4.11 2.24
N GLU A 97 -11.18 4.14 1.04
CA GLU A 97 -12.52 4.65 0.76
C GLU A 97 -13.29 3.58 0.00
N ILE A 98 -14.48 3.24 0.49
CA ILE A 98 -15.43 2.40 -0.22
C ILE A 98 -16.68 3.25 -0.44
N ILE A 99 -17.09 3.37 -1.69
CA ILE A 99 -18.22 4.20 -2.11
C ILE A 99 -19.20 3.30 -2.84
N LYS A 100 -20.44 3.25 -2.36
CA LYS A 100 -21.53 2.60 -3.10
C LYS A 100 -21.95 3.50 -4.26
N ILE A 101 -21.87 2.99 -5.49
CA ILE A 101 -22.15 3.78 -6.71
C ILE A 101 -23.63 3.70 -7.09
N SER A 102 -24.23 2.53 -6.94
CA SER A 102 -25.61 2.30 -7.33
C SER A 102 -26.29 1.42 -6.30
N ASP A 103 -27.44 1.89 -5.79
CA ASP A 103 -28.27 1.13 -4.86
C ASP A 103 -28.91 -0.09 -5.51
N ASN A 104 -29.15 -0.05 -6.82
CA ASN A 104 -29.86 -1.11 -7.55
C ASN A 104 -28.94 -2.24 -8.03
N GLN A 105 -27.63 -2.03 -8.04
CA GLN A 105 -26.68 -2.97 -8.64
C GLN A 105 -25.62 -3.47 -7.65
N ASN A 106 -25.69 -3.07 -6.37
CA ASN A 106 -24.67 -3.41 -5.37
C ASN A 106 -23.22 -3.23 -5.87
N LEU A 107 -23.00 -2.16 -6.64
CA LEU A 107 -21.70 -1.81 -7.20
C LEU A 107 -20.98 -0.88 -6.25
N TYR A 108 -19.79 -1.28 -5.82
CA TYR A 108 -18.92 -0.54 -4.94
C TYR A 108 -17.65 -0.13 -5.68
N PHE A 109 -17.16 1.06 -5.37
CA PHE A 109 -15.87 1.54 -5.81
C PHE A 109 -14.95 1.68 -4.62
N ILE A 110 -13.79 1.06 -4.74
CA ILE A 110 -12.79 0.97 -3.69
C ILE A 110 -11.60 1.81 -4.11
N LYS A 111 -11.10 2.61 -3.17
CA LYS A 111 -9.81 3.30 -3.28
C LYS A 111 -8.94 2.96 -2.08
N ILE A 112 -7.70 2.61 -2.35
CA ILE A 112 -6.68 2.34 -1.34
C ILE A 112 -5.55 3.34 -1.55
N TYR A 113 -5.10 3.95 -0.46
CA TYR A 113 -4.05 4.97 -0.46
C TYR A 113 -2.85 4.47 0.31
N SER A 114 -1.67 4.59 -0.28
CA SER A 114 -0.39 4.39 0.41
C SER A 114 0.57 5.51 0.03
N ASN A 115 0.91 6.38 0.98
CA ASN A 115 1.80 7.53 0.76
C ASN A 115 1.35 8.35 -0.48
N ASN A 116 2.12 8.28 -1.58
CA ASN A 116 1.87 9.00 -2.83
C ASN A 116 1.23 8.13 -3.93
N LYS A 117 0.76 6.91 -3.59
CA LYS A 117 0.13 5.96 -4.51
C LYS A 117 -1.34 5.77 -4.17
N ILE A 118 -2.15 5.60 -5.21
CA ILE A 118 -3.58 5.33 -5.11
C ILE A 118 -3.88 4.16 -6.04
N GLU A 119 -4.57 3.15 -5.52
CA GLU A 119 -5.08 2.03 -6.29
C GLU A 119 -6.60 2.01 -6.17
N THR A 120 -7.28 1.73 -7.27
CA THR A 120 -8.74 1.83 -7.34
C THR A 120 -9.33 0.67 -8.11
N THR A 121 -10.47 0.16 -7.69
CA THR A 121 -11.20 -0.89 -8.42
C THR A 121 -12.71 -0.78 -8.22
N TYR A 122 -13.46 -1.50 -9.05
CA TYR A 122 -14.90 -1.64 -8.97
C TYR A 122 -15.26 -3.07 -8.60
N VAL A 123 -16.20 -3.24 -7.68
CA VAL A 123 -16.59 -4.55 -7.15
C VAL A 123 -18.11 -4.67 -7.13
N LEU A 124 -18.61 -5.73 -7.75
CA LEU A 124 -20.02 -6.09 -7.73
C LEU A 124 -20.24 -7.09 -6.59
N ASN A 125 -21.03 -6.72 -5.58
CA ASN A 125 -21.45 -7.67 -4.55
C ASN A 125 -22.51 -8.62 -5.13
N ARG A 126 -22.31 -9.93 -4.94
CA ARG A 126 -23.13 -11.00 -5.52
C ARG A 126 -24.16 -11.58 -4.55
N SER A 127 -24.32 -11.00 -3.35
CA SER A 127 -25.23 -11.48 -2.30
C SER A 127 -26.66 -11.76 -2.76
N ASP A 128 -27.13 -11.11 -3.82
CA ASP A 128 -28.54 -11.14 -4.23
C ASP A 128 -28.82 -12.07 -5.43
N VAL A 129 -27.83 -12.84 -5.90
CA VAL A 129 -27.97 -13.67 -7.13
C VAL A 129 -28.41 -15.11 -6.83
N TYR A 130 -28.54 -15.49 -5.55
CA TYR A 130 -28.88 -16.87 -5.13
C TYR A 130 -30.01 -16.93 -4.08
N ASP A 131 -31.10 -16.19 -4.29
CA ASP A 131 -32.40 -16.48 -3.66
C ASP A 131 -33.37 -17.08 -4.68
#